data_AF-A0A822EGZ5-F1
#
_entry.id   AF-A0A822EGZ5-F1
#
_cell.length_a   1.000
_cell.length_b   1.000
_cell.length_c   1.000
_cell.angle_alpha   90.00
_cell.angle_beta   90.00
_cell.angle_gamma   90.00
#
_symmetry.space_group_name_H-M   'P 1'
#
loop_
_entity.id
_entity.type
_entity.pdbx_description
1 polymer ?
#
loop_
_entity_poly.entity_id
_entity_poly.type
_entity_poly.pdbx_seq_one_letter_code
_entity_poly.pdbx_strand_id
1 'polypeptide(L)'
;AHDYIELIHQELTDTNVSVIFGQLFIQMGKYIIAQKYFLDLLEYSKDYDDRDLLSIRYHLALTYSYQYDLIHAENLLKEIYKYYKINDINLARIENGLGWIYHHNGELDEAMKHYQAAFNLASKQLELNHLINAQTCSLLRTFGFP
;
A
#
# COMPACT_ATOMS: atom_id res chain seq x y z
N ALA A 1 -16.44 -6.30 -4.29
CA ALA A 1 -15.37 -7.29 -4.54
C ALA A 1 -14.73 -7.07 -5.91
N HIS A 2 -15.51 -6.98 -6.99
CA HIS A 2 -15.00 -6.69 -8.34
C HIS A 2 -14.19 -5.39 -8.42
N ASP A 3 -14.73 -4.29 -7.88
CA ASP A 3 -14.09 -2.96 -7.94
C ASP A 3 -12.80 -2.88 -7.09
N TYR A 4 -12.72 -3.65 -6.00
CA TYR A 4 -11.51 -3.75 -5.17
C TYR A 4 -10.41 -4.57 -5.88
N ILE A 5 -10.82 -5.59 -6.63
CA ILE A 5 -9.91 -6.41 -7.45
C ILE A 5 -9.39 -5.59 -8.64
N GLU A 6 -10.24 -4.76 -9.25
CA GLU A 6 -9.85 -3.87 -10.36
C GLU A 6 -8.85 -2.79 -9.92
N LEU A 7 -9.04 -2.25 -8.72
CA LEU A 7 -8.11 -1.32 -8.07
C LEU A 7 -6.74 -1.96 -7.78
N ILE A 8 -6.72 -3.22 -7.31
CA ILE A 8 -5.47 -3.99 -7.12
C ILE A 8 -4.81 -4.31 -8.48
N HIS A 9 -5.60 -4.56 -9.53
CA HIS A 9 -5.08 -4.86 -10.86
C HIS A 9 -4.38 -3.66 -11.52
N GLN A 10 -4.89 -2.44 -11.35
CA GLN A 10 -4.22 -1.22 -11.83
C GLN A 10 -2.88 -0.96 -11.11
N GLU A 11 -2.76 -1.29 -9.83
CA GLU A 11 -1.48 -1.18 -9.11
C GLU A 11 -0.41 -2.11 -9.69
N LEU A 12 -0.78 -3.33 -10.12
CA LEU A 12 0.17 -4.30 -10.68
C LEU A 12 0.76 -3.85 -12.02
N THR A 13 0.05 -3.03 -12.79
CA THR A 13 0.55 -2.51 -14.08
C THR A 13 1.53 -1.33 -13.92
N ASP A 14 1.46 -0.62 -12.80
CA ASP A 14 2.32 0.54 -12.49
C ASP A 14 3.49 0.19 -11.55
N THR A 15 3.53 -1.04 -11.02
CA THR A 15 4.56 -1.46 -10.06
C THR A 15 5.87 -1.82 -10.77
N ASN A 16 6.97 -1.21 -10.31
CA ASN A 16 8.32 -1.52 -10.78
C ASN A 16 8.64 -3.02 -10.65
N VAL A 17 9.21 -3.61 -11.71
CA VAL A 17 9.54 -5.05 -11.79
C VAL A 17 10.39 -5.52 -10.60
N SER A 18 11.28 -4.67 -10.09
CA SER A 18 12.08 -4.97 -8.90
C SER A 18 11.22 -5.16 -7.65
N VAL A 19 10.18 -4.35 -7.46
CA VAL A 19 9.25 -4.48 -6.32
C VAL A 19 8.46 -5.79 -6.43
N ILE A 20 8.01 -6.14 -7.64
CA ILE A 20 7.31 -7.41 -7.90
C ILE A 20 8.20 -8.59 -7.52
N PHE A 21 9.49 -8.55 -7.88
CA PHE A 21 10.43 -9.61 -7.53
C PHE A 21 10.59 -9.78 -6.00
N GLY A 22 10.66 -8.67 -5.26
CA GLY A 22 10.67 -8.70 -3.80
C GLY A 22 9.37 -9.26 -3.19
N GLN A 23 8.21 -8.90 -3.74
CA GLN A 23 6.91 -9.45 -3.33
C GLN A 23 6.85 -10.98 -3.51
N LEU A 24 7.42 -11.49 -4.60
CA LEU A 24 7.49 -12.95 -4.83
C LEU A 24 8.24 -13.66 -3.70
N PHE A 25 9.35 -13.11 -3.22
CA PHE A 25 10.04 -13.68 -2.06
C PHE A 25 9.18 -13.70 -0.80
N ILE A 26 8.40 -12.64 -0.54
CA ILE A 26 7.43 -12.61 0.57
C ILE A 26 6.39 -13.72 0.39
N GLN A 27 5.79 -13.85 -0.80
CA GLN A 27 4.77 -14.87 -1.08
C GLN A 27 5.30 -16.30 -0.94
N MET A 28 6.59 -16.52 -1.23
CA MET A 28 7.26 -17.80 -1.01
C MET A 28 7.62 -18.06 0.47
N GLY A 29 7.28 -17.16 1.39
CA GLY A 29 7.67 -17.23 2.80
C GLY A 29 9.16 -16.97 3.05
N LYS A 30 9.90 -16.48 2.05
CA LYS A 30 11.35 -16.26 2.10
C LYS A 30 11.67 -14.86 2.64
N TYR A 31 11.20 -14.56 3.85
CA TYR A 31 11.24 -13.21 4.41
C TYR A 31 12.65 -12.65 4.60
N ILE A 32 13.62 -13.49 5.01
CA ILE A 32 15.02 -13.06 5.17
C ILE A 32 15.62 -12.63 3.82
N ILE A 33 15.29 -13.36 2.75
CA ILE A 33 15.77 -13.05 1.39
C ILE A 33 15.09 -11.78 0.89
N ALA A 34 13.77 -11.65 1.09
CA ALA A 34 13.01 -10.46 0.73
C ALA A 34 13.57 -9.21 1.42
N GLN A 35 13.85 -9.29 2.72
CA GLN A 35 14.38 -8.18 3.51
C GLN A 35 15.71 -7.72 2.96
N LYS A 36 16.66 -8.64 2.78
CA LYS A 36 17.97 -8.33 2.20
C LYS A 36 17.80 -7.68 0.82
N TYR A 37 16.96 -8.26 -0.03
CA TYR A 37 16.71 -7.75 -1.37
C TYR A 37 16.18 -6.30 -1.37
N PHE A 38 15.20 -5.98 -0.52
CA PHE A 38 14.68 -4.61 -0.41
C PHE A 38 15.69 -3.63 0.19
N LEU A 39 16.54 -4.05 1.12
CA LEU A 39 17.63 -3.22 1.64
C LEU A 39 18.67 -2.92 0.55
N ASP A 40 19.07 -3.93 -0.22
CA ASP A 40 19.98 -3.76 -1.36
C ASP A 40 19.36 -2.79 -2.40
N LEU A 41 18.05 -2.90 -2.68
CA LEU A 41 17.35 -1.97 -3.57
C LEU A 41 17.39 -0.52 -3.07
N LEU A 42 17.25 -0.29 -1.77
CA LEU A 42 17.35 1.05 -1.18
C LEU A 42 18.79 1.60 -1.19
N GLU A 43 19.80 0.73 -1.13
CA GLU A 43 21.21 1.15 -1.20
C GLU A 43 21.61 1.58 -2.62
N TYR A 44 21.13 0.87 -3.64
CA TYR A 44 21.43 1.16 -5.06
C TYR A 44 20.42 2.09 -5.72
N SER A 45 19.64 2.83 -4.94
CA SER A 45 18.40 3.47 -5.38
C SER A 45 18.55 4.75 -6.24
N LYS A 46 19.71 4.99 -6.85
CA LYS A 46 20.00 6.25 -7.56
C LYS A 46 19.08 6.53 -8.75
N ASP A 47 18.45 5.48 -9.28
CA ASP A 47 17.60 5.53 -10.46
C ASP A 47 16.09 5.40 -10.15
N TYR A 48 15.71 5.26 -8.87
CA TYR A 48 14.31 5.11 -8.47
C TYR A 48 13.67 6.47 -8.21
N ASP A 49 12.42 6.63 -8.65
CA ASP A 49 11.63 7.80 -8.27
C ASP A 49 11.13 7.70 -6.81
N ASP A 50 10.63 8.82 -6.28
CA ASP A 50 10.14 8.89 -4.90
C ASP A 50 8.99 7.90 -4.64
N ARG A 51 8.17 7.59 -5.64
CA ARG A 51 7.02 6.68 -5.49
C ARG A 51 7.50 5.23 -5.32
N ASP A 52 8.43 4.79 -6.16
CA ASP A 52 9.01 3.47 -6.07
C ASP A 52 9.77 3.28 -4.76
N LEU A 53 10.50 4.31 -4.32
CA LEU A 53 11.17 4.30 -3.02
C LEU A 53 10.19 4.10 -1.85
N LEU A 54 9.03 4.75 -1.89
CA LEU A 54 7.99 4.56 -0.89
C LEU A 54 7.37 3.16 -0.96
N SER A 55 7.19 2.61 -2.16
CA SER A 55 6.71 1.24 -2.35
C SER A 55 7.70 0.20 -1.82
N ILE A 56 8.99 0.35 -2.11
CA ILE A 56 10.06 -0.51 -1.58
C ILE A 56 10.06 -0.49 -0.05
N ARG A 57 10.03 0.71 0.55
CA ARG A 57 9.94 0.86 2.02
C ARG A 57 8.69 0.19 2.59
N TYR A 58 7.54 0.33 1.95
CA TYR A 58 6.32 -0.35 2.39
C TYR A 58 6.49 -1.88 2.41
N HIS A 59 7.05 -2.47 1.35
CA HIS A 59 7.25 -3.92 1.29
C HIS A 59 8.33 -4.41 2.26
N LEU A 60 9.35 -3.60 2.53
CA LEU A 60 10.31 -3.88 3.59
C LEU A 60 9.64 -3.88 4.97
N ALA A 61 8.72 -2.94 5.24
CA ALA A 61 7.94 -2.92 6.49
C ALA A 61 7.09 -4.18 6.64
N LEU A 62 6.37 -4.59 5.59
CA LEU A 62 5.62 -5.84 5.60
C LEU A 62 6.52 -7.04 5.85
N THR A 63 7.71 -7.05 5.27
CA THR A 63 8.69 -8.13 5.48
C THR A 63 9.12 -8.19 6.94
N TYR A 64 9.39 -7.05 7.59
CA TYR A 64 9.66 -6.99 9.03
C TYR A 64 8.47 -7.50 9.85
N SER A 65 7.24 -7.12 9.51
CA SER A 65 6.01 -7.62 10.16
C SER A 65 5.91 -9.15 10.08
N TYR A 66 6.16 -9.75 8.92
CA TYR A 66 6.14 -11.23 8.77
C TYR A 66 7.25 -11.93 9.55
N GLN A 67 8.35 -11.24 9.85
CA GLN A 67 9.41 -11.72 10.73
C GLN A 67 9.14 -11.42 12.22
N TYR A 68 8.01 -10.80 12.55
CA TYR A 68 7.66 -10.35 13.89
C TYR A 68 8.59 -9.27 14.47
N ASP A 69 9.35 -8.59 13.61
CA ASP A 69 10.12 -7.40 13.96
C ASP A 69 9.22 -6.16 13.89
N LEU A 70 8.32 -6.09 14.87
CA LEU A 70 7.25 -5.09 14.90
C LEU A 70 7.78 -3.66 15.03
N ILE A 71 8.92 -3.48 15.69
CA ILE A 71 9.54 -2.16 15.91
C ILE A 71 10.03 -1.57 14.58
N HIS A 72 10.78 -2.32 13.78
CA HIS A 72 11.25 -1.82 12.49
C HIS A 72 10.10 -1.64 11.51
N ALA A 73 9.12 -2.54 11.51
CA ALA A 73 7.93 -2.41 10.69
C ALA A 73 7.15 -1.11 11.02
N GLU A 74 6.90 -0.84 12.30
CA GLU A 74 6.14 0.33 12.75
C GLU A 74 6.84 1.64 12.37
N ASN A 75 8.15 1.72 12.65
CA ASN A 75 8.95 2.90 12.36
C ASN A 75 8.93 3.23 10.87
N LEU A 76 9.11 2.22 10.02
CA LEU A 76 9.15 2.40 8.57
C LEU A 76 7.78 2.79 8.03
N LEU A 77 6.69 2.18 8.53
CA LEU A 77 5.32 2.57 8.18
C LEU A 77 5.03 4.03 8.57
N LYS A 78 5.43 4.47 9.77
CA LYS A 78 5.27 5.86 10.23
C LYS A 78 6.11 6.86 9.44
N GLU A 79 7.28 6.44 8.96
CA GLU A 79 8.11 7.27 8.09
C GLU A 79 7.40 7.51 6.75
N ILE A 80 7.01 6.44 6.05
CA ILE A 80 6.39 6.55 4.73
C ILE A 80 5.00 7.19 4.77
N TYR A 81 4.28 7.04 5.89
CA TYR A 81 2.95 7.64 6.10
C TYR A 81 2.94 9.15 5.79
N LYS A 82 4.02 9.86 6.14
CA LYS A 82 4.12 11.33 5.99
C LYS A 82 4.15 11.81 4.54
N TYR A 83 4.43 10.93 3.59
CA TYR A 83 4.57 11.28 2.18
C TYR A 83 3.27 11.09 1.40
N TYR A 84 2.30 10.37 1.96
CA TYR A 84 1.02 10.08 1.31
C TYR A 84 -0.03 11.14 1.64
N LYS A 85 -0.83 11.52 0.63
CA LYS A 85 -1.98 12.42 0.80
C LYS A 85 -3.21 11.61 1.24
N ILE A 86 -4.20 12.29 1.82
CA ILE A 86 -5.44 11.68 2.36
C ILE A 86 -6.23 10.86 1.32
N ASN A 87 -6.03 11.08 0.01
CA ASN A 87 -6.71 10.33 -1.06
C ASN A 87 -5.80 9.31 -1.75
N ASP A 88 -4.65 8.97 -1.16
CA ASP A 88 -3.77 7.93 -1.67
C ASP A 88 -4.19 6.57 -1.12
N ILE A 89 -4.44 5.61 -2.01
CA ILE A 89 -4.81 4.24 -1.66
C ILE A 89 -3.76 3.58 -0.74
N ASN A 90 -2.49 3.96 -0.89
CA ASN A 90 -1.41 3.44 -0.06
C ASN A 90 -1.57 3.82 1.41
N LEU A 91 -2.25 4.93 1.71
CA LEU A 91 -2.53 5.33 3.09
C LEU A 91 -3.40 4.31 3.82
N ALA A 92 -4.43 3.76 3.14
CA ALA A 92 -5.28 2.74 3.72
C ALA A 92 -4.50 1.45 4.05
N ARG A 93 -3.51 1.10 3.21
CA ARG A 93 -2.62 -0.06 3.42
C ARG A 93 -1.67 0.14 4.59
N ILE A 94 -1.13 1.36 4.75
CA ILE A 94 -0.26 1.70 5.87
C ILE A 94 -1.04 1.69 7.19
N GLU A 95 -2.22 2.30 7.21
CA GLU A 95 -3.13 2.28 8.35
C GLU A 95 -3.50 0.84 8.75
N ASN A 96 -3.79 -0.02 7.77
CA ASN A 96 -4.05 -1.44 8.06
C ASN A 96 -2.81 -2.15 8.65
N GLY A 97 -1.62 -1.86 8.12
CA GLY A 97 -0.36 -2.40 8.63
C GLY A 97 -0.07 -1.97 10.07
N LEU A 98 -0.29 -0.69 10.40
CA LEU A 98 -0.17 -0.18 11.77
C LEU A 98 -1.19 -0.83 12.69
N GLY A 99 -2.45 -0.98 12.26
CA GLY A 99 -3.47 -1.68 13.01
C GLY A 99 -3.08 -3.12 13.33
N TRP A 100 -2.49 -3.84 12.37
CA TRP A 100 -1.96 -5.18 12.57
C TRP A 100 -0.83 -5.20 13.61
N ILE A 101 0.12 -4.26 13.53
CA ILE A 101 1.21 -4.16 14.50
C ILE A 101 0.68 -3.94 15.92
N TYR A 102 -0.18 -2.93 16.12
CA TYR A 102 -0.75 -2.61 17.43
C TYR A 102 -1.60 -3.76 18.00
N HIS A 103 -2.33 -4.49 17.15
CA HIS A 103 -3.06 -5.68 17.56
C HIS A 103 -2.12 -6.75 18.13
N HIS A 104 -0.97 -7.00 17.49
CA HIS A 104 0.00 -7.99 17.95
C HIS A 104 0.81 -7.52 19.17
N ASN A 105 0.88 -6.21 19.42
CA ASN A 105 1.41 -5.64 20.66
C ASN A 105 0.38 -5.67 21.82
N GLY A 106 -0.87 -6.07 21.58
CA GLY A 106 -1.94 -6.07 22.58
C GLY A 106 -2.62 -4.71 22.80
N GLU A 107 -2.26 -3.70 22.01
CA GLU A 107 -2.81 -2.34 22.05
C GLU A 107 -4.09 -2.26 21.21
N LEU A 108 -5.13 -2.97 21.64
CA LEU A 108 -6.34 -3.19 20.85
C LEU A 108 -7.10 -1.90 20.51
N ASP A 109 -7.09 -0.90 21.40
CA ASP A 109 -7.76 0.38 21.14
C ASP A 109 -7.09 1.16 20.01
N GLU A 110 -5.75 1.20 19.98
CA GLU A 110 -5.00 1.83 18.88
C GLU A 110 -5.15 1.03 17.59
N ALA A 111 -5.11 -0.30 17.67
CA ALA A 111 -5.37 -1.17 16.52
C ALA A 111 -6.72 -0.87 15.86
N MET A 112 -7.77 -0.73 16.67
CA MET A 112 -9.12 -0.42 16.19
C MET A 112 -9.19 0.95 15.50
N LYS A 113 -8.53 1.97 16.04
CA LYS A 113 -8.46 3.30 15.41
C LYS A 113 -7.83 3.23 14.03
N HIS A 114 -6.71 2.54 13.91
CA HIS A 114 -5.99 2.35 12.65
C HIS A 114 -6.80 1.55 11.62
N TYR A 115 -7.46 0.46 12.05
CA TYR A 115 -8.36 -0.29 11.17
C TYR A 115 -9.56 0.53 10.69
N GLN A 116 -10.15 1.35 11.57
CA GLN A 116 -11.26 2.23 11.20
C GLN A 116 -10.79 3.32 10.22
N ALA A 117 -9.60 3.88 10.41
CA ALA A 117 -9.01 4.84 9.49
C ALA A 117 -8.79 4.21 8.10
N ALA A 118 -8.20 3.01 8.04
CA ALA A 118 -8.01 2.26 6.80
C ALA A 118 -9.33 2.03 6.06
N PHE A 119 -10.38 1.62 6.78
CA PHE A 119 -11.71 1.40 6.22
C PHE A 119 -12.32 2.68 5.64
N ASN A 120 -12.23 3.79 6.38
CA ASN A 120 -12.79 5.08 5.95
C ASN A 120 -12.08 5.61 4.69
N LEU A 121 -10.75 5.48 4.63
CA LEU A 121 -9.95 5.86 3.47
C LEU A 121 -10.32 5.05 2.23
N ALA A 122 -10.41 3.73 2.36
CA ALA A 122 -10.78 2.84 1.27
C ALA A 122 -12.21 3.12 0.77
N SER A 123 -13.16 3.37 1.68
CA SER A 123 -14.55 3.67 1.34
C SER A 123 -14.67 4.97 0.57
N LYS A 124 -14.01 6.03 1.04
CA LYS A 124 -14.01 7.34 0.38
C LYS A 124 -13.44 7.29 -1.04
N GLN A 125 -12.39 6.49 -1.25
CA GLN A 125 -11.79 6.32 -2.58
C GLN A 125 -12.75 5.61 -3.54
N LEU A 126 -13.44 4.57 -3.06
CA LEU A 126 -14.43 3.84 -3.84
C LEU A 126 -15.57 4.77 -4.30
N GLU A 127 -16.10 5.58 -3.38
CA GLU A 127 -17.13 6.58 -3.69
C GLU A 127 -16.67 7.59 -4.75
N LEU A 128 -15.42 8.08 -4.64
CA LEU A 128 -14.85 9.02 -5.60
C LEU A 128 -14.73 8.40 -7.00
N ASN A 129 -14.27 7.15 -7.09
CA ASN A 129 -14.14 6.43 -8.36
C ASN A 129 -15.52 6.23 -9.02
N HIS A 130 -16.54 5.85 -8.25
CA HIS A 130 -17.91 5.74 -8.78
C HIS A 130 -18.43 7.08 -9.32
N LEU A 131 -18.18 8.19 -8.62
CA LEU A 131 -18.60 9.52 -9.06
C LEU A 131 -17.91 9.93 -10.35
N ILE A 132 -16.58 9.73 -10.44
CA ILE A 132 -15.80 10.04 -11.66
C ILE A 132 -16.34 9.21 -12.82
N ASN A 133 -16.49 7.89 -12.68
CA ASN A 133 -17.00 7.02 -13.73
C ASN A 133 -18.39 7.46 -14.22
N ALA A 134 -19.30 7.81 -13.30
CA ALA A 134 -20.62 8.33 -13.67
C ALA A 134 -20.54 9.65 -14.46
N GLN A 135 -19.65 10.56 -14.05
CA GLN A 135 -19.41 11.82 -14.77
C GLN A 135 -18.79 11.57 -16.14
N THR A 136 -17.78 10.70 -16.25
CA THR A 136 -17.13 10.37 -17.53
C THR A 136 -18.12 9.75 -18.50
N CYS A 137 -18.97 8.82 -18.05
CA CYS A 137 -20.05 8.25 -18.87
C CYS A 137 -21.06 9.30 -19.33
N SER A 138 -21.43 10.24 -18.46
CA SER A 138 -22.33 11.34 -18.82
C SER A 138 -21.71 12.25 -19.89
N LEU A 139 -20.41 12.56 -19.76
CA LEU A 139 -19.65 13.37 -20.71
C LEU A 139 -19.50 12.66 -22.06
N LEU A 140 -19.11 11.39 -22.08
CA LEU A 140 -19.01 10.60 -23.32
C LEU A 140 -20.34 10.56 -24.08
N ARG A 141 -21.45 10.35 -23.36
CA ARG A 141 -22.81 10.39 -23.94
C ARG A 141 -23.18 11.78 -24.49
N THR A 142 -22.74 12.87 -23.86
CA THR A 142 -23.00 14.23 -24.36
C THR A 142 -22.14 14.59 -25.58
N PHE A 143 -20.92 14.06 -25.67
CA PHE A 143 -20.03 14.28 -26.81
C PHE A 143 -20.19 13.26 -27.95
N GLY A 144 -21.14 12.34 -27.85
CA GLY A 144 -21.49 11.40 -28.93
C GLY A 144 -20.47 10.29 -29.16
N PHE A 145 -19.59 10.03 -28.19
CA PHE A 145 -18.77 8.82 -28.20
C PHE A 145 -19.65 7.64 -27.70
N PRO A 146 -19.68 6.50 -28.42
CA PRO A 146 -20.50 5.35 -28.05
C PRO A 146 -20.12 4.76 -26.69
#